data_AF-A0A7V6P0N9-F1
#
_entry.id   AF-A0A7V6P0N9-F1
#
_cell.length_a   1.000
_cell.length_b   1.000
_cell.length_c   1.000
_cell.angle_alpha   90.00
_cell.angle_beta   90.00
_cell.angle_gamma   90.00
#
_symmetry.space_group_name_H-M   'P 1'
#
loop_
_entity.id
_entity.type
_entity.pdbx_description
1 polymer ?
#
loop_
_entity_poly.entity_id
_entity_poly.type
_entity_poly.pdbx_seq_one_letter_code
_entity_poly.pdbx_strand_id
1 'polypeptide(L)'
;MTLMEIGLMGSIFFVFYSAGRFINGYIGDAISPKKSLFAGLTLVAVTNICIGFLPSASVIICLWGINAAAQSMLWGASLRLVSESYKDSPHSRLAAVVLSTSIGSGSLLAIVISSLLAKVGLWSLFAVPGLIVAGICILVLLLQEKNIGIHQNDMRQTFQLLKKKEILYMLFPAFAHGMIKENLLLWAPTLFLGMYEIDLENAALFVFMMPVTVLLGRVSYPVAERMCSGDEKRLSIIAFGFCIFFIAPFFLANLPVVLAAILLALRCRGFQS
;
A
#
# COMPACT_ATOMS: atom_id res chain seq x y z
N MET A 1 -1.10 -26.40 3.38
CA MET A 1 -2.07 -25.38 3.82
C MET A 1 -3.40 -25.62 3.14
N THR A 2 -4.50 -25.50 3.87
CA THR A 2 -5.87 -25.55 3.34
C THR A 2 -6.33 -24.17 2.87
N LEU A 3 -7.39 -24.10 2.07
CA LEU A 3 -8.01 -22.83 1.66
C LEU A 3 -8.46 -21.98 2.87
N MET A 4 -8.93 -22.63 3.94
CA MET A 4 -9.32 -21.97 5.18
C MET A 4 -8.12 -21.29 5.85
N GLU A 5 -6.96 -21.94 5.90
CA GLU A 5 -5.73 -21.38 6.47
C GLU A 5 -5.23 -20.17 5.67
N ILE A 6 -5.33 -20.21 4.34
CA ILE A 6 -4.97 -19.08 3.47
C ILE A 6 -5.91 -17.88 3.72
N GLY A 7 -7.22 -18.13 3.80
CA GLY A 7 -8.21 -17.09 4.13
C GLY A 7 -7.99 -16.48 5.52
N LEU A 8 -7.59 -17.32 6.48
CA LEU A 8 -7.26 -16.87 7.84
C LEU A 8 -6.00 -15.99 7.87
N MET A 9 -4.96 -16.32 7.08
CA MET A 9 -3.77 -15.47 6.94
C MET A 9 -4.12 -14.07 6.41
N GLY A 10 -4.98 -13.98 5.40
CA GLY A 10 -5.45 -12.69 4.87
C GLY A 10 -6.20 -11.87 5.92
N SER A 11 -7.13 -12.50 6.65
CA SER A 11 -7.90 -11.85 7.72
C SER A 11 -7.02 -11.36 8.87
N ILE A 12 -6.11 -12.22 9.36
CA ILE A 12 -5.17 -11.86 10.45
C ILE A 12 -4.27 -10.73 10.00
N PHE A 13 -3.73 -10.78 8.78
CA PHE A 13 -2.90 -9.71 8.27
C PHE A 13 -3.65 -8.38 8.29
N PHE A 14 -4.86 -8.36 7.73
CA PHE A 14 -5.66 -7.14 7.66
C PHE A 14 -5.98 -6.56 9.05
N VAL A 15 -6.40 -7.40 10.00
CA VAL A 15 -6.75 -6.98 11.37
C VAL A 15 -5.54 -6.45 12.11
N PHE A 16 -4.43 -7.21 12.13
CA PHE A 16 -3.22 -6.83 12.86
C PHE A 16 -2.55 -5.61 12.23
N TYR A 17 -2.51 -5.52 10.90
CA TYR A 17 -2.00 -4.35 10.21
C TYR A 17 -2.83 -3.09 10.50
N SER A 18 -4.15 -3.20 10.46
CA SER A 18 -5.06 -2.07 10.71
C SER A 18 -5.01 -1.61 12.17
N ALA A 19 -5.11 -2.54 13.12
CA ALA A 19 -4.97 -2.24 14.54
C ALA A 19 -3.57 -1.67 14.85
N GLY A 20 -2.54 -2.26 14.25
CA GLY A 20 -1.16 -1.80 14.34
C GLY A 20 -0.99 -0.37 13.84
N ARG A 21 -1.65 0.05 12.76
CA ARG A 21 -1.59 1.45 12.28
C ARG A 21 -2.11 2.46 13.31
N PHE A 22 -3.18 2.14 14.04
CA PHE A 22 -3.70 3.02 15.09
C PHE A 22 -2.72 3.11 16.28
N ILE A 23 -2.21 1.96 16.73
CA ILE A 23 -1.29 1.88 17.88
C ILE A 23 0.04 2.54 17.53
N ASN A 24 0.64 2.16 16.40
CA ASN A 24 1.93 2.67 15.93
C ASN A 24 1.86 4.11 15.42
N GLY A 25 0.67 4.62 15.07
CA GLY A 25 0.48 6.06 14.83
C GLY A 25 0.74 6.85 16.11
N TYR A 26 0.12 6.45 17.22
CA TYR A 26 0.31 7.09 18.52
C TYR A 26 1.75 6.90 19.06
N ILE A 27 2.25 5.65 19.06
CA ILE A 27 3.62 5.37 19.54
C ILE A 27 4.64 6.06 18.62
N GLY A 28 4.40 6.05 17.31
CA GLY A 28 5.26 6.61 16.27
C GLY A 28 5.48 8.12 16.40
N ASP A 29 4.54 8.84 17.01
CA ASP A 29 4.69 10.26 17.34
C ASP A 29 5.71 10.46 18.47
N ALA A 30 5.69 9.57 19.47
CA ALA A 30 6.53 9.62 20.67
C ALA A 30 7.93 8.97 20.53
N ILE A 31 8.22 8.28 19.43
CA ILE A 31 9.54 7.66 19.17
C ILE A 31 10.21 8.27 17.93
N SER A 32 11.54 8.18 17.88
CA SER A 32 12.30 8.55 16.68
C SER A 32 11.81 7.72 15.47
N PRO A 33 11.47 8.36 14.33
CA PRO A 33 10.98 7.64 13.15
C PRO A 33 12.01 6.65 12.61
N LYS A 34 13.32 6.94 12.74
CA LYS A 34 14.39 6.01 12.38
C LYS A 34 14.32 4.73 13.22
N LYS A 35 14.12 4.85 14.54
CA LYS A 35 14.02 3.69 15.45
C LYS A 35 12.76 2.87 15.17
N SER A 36 11.63 3.53 14.93
CA SER A 36 10.38 2.87 14.54
C SER A 36 10.55 2.07 13.24
N LEU A 37 11.14 2.70 12.21
CA LEU A 37 11.40 2.09 10.92
C LEU A 37 12.32 0.86 11.06
N PHE A 38 13.42 0.99 11.82
CA PHE A 38 14.37 -0.10 12.06
C PHE A 38 13.73 -1.28 12.79
N ALA A 39 12.94 -1.02 13.84
CA ALA A 39 12.25 -2.06 14.59
C ALA A 39 11.24 -2.82 13.71
N GLY A 40 10.44 -2.10 12.94
CA GLY A 40 9.48 -2.69 12.00
C GLY A 40 10.17 -3.54 10.93
N LEU A 41 11.19 -3.02 10.25
CA LEU A 41 11.91 -3.77 9.22
C LEU A 41 12.60 -5.02 9.77
N THR A 42 13.16 -4.94 10.98
CA THR A 42 13.81 -6.08 11.63
C THR A 42 12.81 -7.20 11.92
N LEU A 43 11.65 -6.86 12.49
CA LEU A 43 10.59 -7.85 12.74
C LEU A 43 10.06 -8.45 11.43
N VAL A 44 9.90 -7.65 10.37
CA VAL A 44 9.49 -8.13 9.04
C VAL A 44 10.52 -9.09 8.45
N ALA A 45 11.81 -8.76 8.54
CA ALA A 45 12.89 -9.63 8.07
C ALA A 45 12.91 -10.97 8.82
N VAL A 46 12.91 -10.93 10.15
CA VAL A 46 12.97 -12.12 11.01
C VAL A 46 11.77 -13.02 10.75
N THR A 47 10.55 -12.48 10.78
CA THR A 47 9.34 -13.28 10.57
C THR A 47 9.30 -13.91 9.17
N ASN A 48 9.70 -13.19 8.11
CA ASN A 48 9.76 -13.75 6.77
C ASN A 48 10.82 -14.86 6.62
N ILE A 49 12.02 -14.67 7.20
CA ILE A 49 13.06 -15.71 7.20
C ILE A 49 12.58 -16.95 7.97
N CYS A 50 11.94 -16.77 9.13
CA CYS A 50 11.35 -17.85 9.92
C CYS A 50 10.27 -18.62 9.14
N ILE A 51 9.37 -17.92 8.44
CA ILE A 51 8.36 -18.55 7.57
C ILE A 51 9.03 -19.27 6.39
N GLY A 52 10.17 -18.77 5.91
CA GLY A 52 10.97 -19.40 4.87
C GLY A 52 11.43 -20.82 5.19
N PHE A 53 11.53 -21.19 6.48
CA PHE A 53 11.79 -22.59 6.88
C PHE A 53 10.56 -23.51 6.77
N LEU A 54 9.43 -22.98 6.29
CA LEU A 54 8.16 -23.69 6.10
C LEU A 54 7.70 -24.46 7.34
N PRO A 55 7.56 -23.80 8.52
CA PRO A 55 7.05 -24.45 9.73
C PRO A 55 5.56 -24.82 9.56
N SER A 56 4.96 -25.40 10.61
CA SER A 56 3.54 -25.76 10.57
C SER A 56 2.64 -24.55 10.26
N ALA A 57 1.48 -24.79 9.64
CA ALA A 57 0.57 -23.73 9.20
C ALA A 57 0.17 -22.78 10.34
N SER A 58 -0.06 -23.30 11.55
CA SER A 58 -0.36 -22.48 12.73
C SER A 58 0.79 -21.51 13.08
N VAL A 59 2.04 -21.97 12.97
CA VAL A 59 3.21 -21.12 13.21
C VAL A 59 3.32 -20.04 12.13
N ILE A 60 3.09 -20.40 10.87
CA ILE A 60 3.07 -19.44 9.75
C ILE A 60 2.02 -18.36 10.00
N ILE A 61 0.80 -18.74 10.37
CA ILE A 61 -0.29 -17.80 10.66
C ILE A 61 0.08 -16.83 11.78
N CYS A 62 0.65 -17.34 12.89
CA CYS A 62 1.10 -16.49 14.00
C CYS A 62 2.21 -15.52 13.55
N LEU A 63 3.23 -16.02 12.84
CA LEU A 63 4.32 -15.18 12.32
C LEU A 63 3.81 -14.14 11.32
N TRP A 64 2.79 -14.47 10.53
CA TRP A 64 2.15 -13.57 9.58
C TRP A 64 1.41 -12.41 10.27
N GLY A 65 0.74 -12.69 11.39
CA GLY A 65 0.13 -11.64 12.23
C GLY A 65 1.17 -10.69 12.85
N ILE A 66 2.29 -11.23 13.34
CA ILE A 66 3.41 -10.42 13.84
C ILE A 66 4.01 -9.58 12.69
N ASN A 67 4.20 -10.19 11.53
CA ASN A 67 4.69 -9.52 10.33
C ASN A 67 3.77 -8.34 9.95
N ALA A 68 2.45 -8.54 9.98
CA ALA A 68 1.46 -7.51 9.71
C ALA A 68 1.55 -6.34 10.71
N ALA A 69 1.64 -6.64 12.00
CA ALA A 69 1.83 -5.62 13.03
C ALA A 69 3.13 -4.83 12.80
N ALA A 70 4.23 -5.50 12.44
CA ALA A 70 5.50 -4.86 12.13
C ALA A 70 5.45 -3.98 10.87
N GLN A 71 4.79 -4.44 9.80
CA GLN A 71 4.62 -3.65 8.57
C GLN A 71 3.82 -2.36 8.81
N SER A 72 2.91 -2.35 9.79
CA SER A 72 2.12 -1.16 10.11
C SER A 72 2.97 0.02 10.63
N MET A 73 4.19 -0.25 11.12
CA MET A 73 5.14 0.77 11.61
C MET A 73 5.84 1.53 10.46
N LEU A 74 5.94 0.91 9.28
CA LEU A 74 6.88 1.33 8.24
C LEU A 74 6.45 2.63 7.54
N TRP A 75 5.19 2.71 7.10
CA TRP A 75 4.72 3.81 6.25
C TRP A 75 4.76 5.16 6.97
N GLY A 76 4.20 5.23 8.19
CA GLY A 76 4.18 6.47 8.97
C GLY A 76 5.59 6.95 9.32
N ALA A 77 6.47 6.04 9.74
CA ALA A 77 7.87 6.35 10.03
C ALA A 77 8.62 6.85 8.78
N SER A 78 8.38 6.23 7.61
CA SER A 78 9.01 6.63 6.34
C SER A 78 8.54 8.01 5.89
N LEU A 79 7.23 8.28 5.97
CA LEU A 79 6.65 9.59 5.66
C LEU A 79 7.25 10.69 6.55
N ARG A 80 7.29 10.46 7.87
CA ARG A 80 7.85 11.42 8.83
C ARG A 80 9.34 11.64 8.62
N LEU A 81 10.09 10.58 8.32
CA LEU A 81 11.52 10.67 8.04
C LEU A 81 11.79 11.52 6.79
N VAL A 82 11.03 11.30 5.71
CA VAL A 82 11.16 12.08 4.46
C VAL A 82 10.72 13.53 4.68
N SER A 83 9.56 13.76 5.30
CA SER A 83 9.04 15.13 5.50
C SER A 83 9.98 15.99 6.35
N GLU A 84 10.56 15.43 7.41
CA GLU A 84 11.49 16.16 8.29
C GLU A 84 12.90 16.28 7.70
N SER A 85 13.33 15.29 6.90
CA SER A 85 14.62 15.37 6.21
C SER A 85 14.62 16.48 5.17
N TYR A 86 13.48 16.71 4.50
CA TYR A 86 13.35 17.67 3.41
C TYR A 86 12.51 18.93 3.75
N LYS A 87 12.12 19.14 5.01
CA LYS A 87 11.23 20.24 5.45
C LYS A 87 11.57 21.61 4.85
N ASP A 88 12.86 21.97 4.87
CA ASP A 88 13.37 23.26 4.38
C ASP A 88 14.14 23.13 3.06
N SER A 89 14.05 21.97 2.39
CA SER A 89 14.74 21.71 1.13
C SER A 89 13.84 22.09 -0.05
N PRO A 90 14.39 22.72 -1.11
CA PRO A 90 13.65 22.94 -2.36
C PRO A 90 13.18 21.62 -3.01
N HIS A 91 13.74 20.48 -2.58
CA HIS A 91 13.41 19.14 -3.07
C HIS A 91 12.27 18.45 -2.29
N SER A 92 11.63 19.10 -1.29
CA SER A 92 10.57 18.49 -0.47
C SER A 92 9.44 17.85 -1.30
N ARG A 93 8.96 18.59 -2.32
CA ARG A 93 7.92 18.08 -3.22
C ARG A 93 8.40 16.89 -4.05
N LEU A 94 9.63 16.94 -4.56
CA LEU A 94 10.21 15.83 -5.33
C LEU A 94 10.35 14.59 -4.45
N ALA A 95 10.83 14.75 -3.21
CA ALA A 95 10.98 13.64 -2.27
C ALA A 95 9.63 12.97 -1.95
N ALA A 96 8.56 13.75 -1.77
CA ALA A 96 7.21 13.22 -1.58
C ALA A 96 6.70 12.45 -2.82
N VAL A 97 6.92 12.98 -4.03
CA VAL A 97 6.56 12.30 -5.28
C VAL A 97 7.34 11.00 -5.46
N VAL A 98 8.65 10.99 -5.19
CA VAL A 98 9.49 9.79 -5.26
C VAL A 98 9.01 8.73 -4.25
N LEU A 99 8.73 9.15 -3.01
CA LEU A 99 8.20 8.25 -1.98
C LEU A 99 6.83 7.66 -2.36
N SER A 100 5.96 8.44 -2.99
CA SER A 100 4.66 7.93 -3.46
C SER A 100 4.84 7.01 -4.66
N THR A 101 5.68 7.38 -5.63
CA THR A 101 5.93 6.61 -6.85
C THR A 101 6.55 5.24 -6.53
N SER A 102 7.40 5.18 -5.50
CA SER A 102 8.07 3.94 -5.07
C SER A 102 7.11 2.82 -4.69
N ILE A 103 5.90 3.13 -4.19
CA ILE A 103 4.88 2.12 -3.88
C ILE A 103 4.45 1.41 -5.16
N GLY A 104 4.13 2.15 -6.22
CA GLY A 104 3.66 1.58 -7.48
C GLY A 104 4.77 0.77 -8.17
N SER A 105 5.98 1.33 -8.28
CA SER A 105 7.12 0.62 -8.87
C SER A 105 7.54 -0.59 -8.03
N GLY A 106 7.47 -0.47 -6.69
CA GLY A 106 7.75 -1.55 -5.75
C GLY A 106 6.78 -2.72 -5.89
N SER A 107 5.48 -2.44 -6.05
CA SER A 107 4.48 -3.48 -6.32
C SER A 107 4.74 -4.21 -7.63
N LEU A 108 5.11 -3.51 -8.70
CA LEU A 108 5.46 -4.14 -9.98
C LEU A 108 6.69 -5.05 -9.84
N LEU A 109 7.74 -4.53 -9.22
CA LEU A 109 8.97 -5.28 -8.99
C LEU A 109 8.71 -6.52 -8.11
N ALA A 110 7.87 -6.36 -7.08
CA ALA A 110 7.47 -7.46 -6.21
C ALA A 110 6.72 -8.57 -6.96
N ILE A 111 5.83 -8.24 -7.90
CA ILE A 111 5.15 -9.24 -8.73
C ILE A 111 6.18 -9.99 -9.57
N VAL A 112 7.06 -9.28 -10.29
CA VAL A 112 8.08 -9.90 -11.14
C VAL A 112 8.98 -10.83 -10.32
N ILE A 113 9.53 -10.33 -9.21
CA ILE A 113 10.40 -11.12 -8.33
C ILE A 113 9.63 -12.33 -7.78
N SER A 114 8.40 -12.15 -7.31
CA SER A 114 7.60 -13.26 -6.77
C SER A 114 7.29 -14.32 -7.84
N SER A 115 6.99 -13.91 -9.07
CA SER A 115 6.78 -14.85 -10.18
C SER A 115 8.03 -15.68 -10.50
N LEU A 116 9.22 -15.09 -10.37
CA LEU A 116 10.49 -15.81 -10.55
C LEU A 116 10.78 -16.75 -9.38
N LEU A 117 10.60 -16.26 -8.14
CA LEU A 117 10.82 -17.04 -6.91
C LEU A 117 9.84 -18.21 -6.78
N ALA A 118 8.60 -18.05 -7.24
CA ALA A 118 7.62 -19.12 -7.26
C ALA A 118 8.11 -20.37 -8.02
N LYS A 119 9.00 -20.21 -9.02
CA LYS A 119 9.62 -21.33 -9.75
C LYS A 119 10.70 -22.07 -8.94
N VAL A 120 11.32 -21.41 -7.97
CA VAL A 120 12.35 -21.99 -7.08
C VAL A 120 11.70 -22.78 -5.94
N GLY A 121 10.54 -22.31 -5.47
CA GLY A 121 9.74 -22.99 -4.46
C GLY A 121 9.21 -22.05 -3.38
N LEU A 122 8.26 -22.55 -2.59
CA LEU A 122 7.51 -21.76 -1.60
C LEU A 122 8.41 -21.08 -0.55
N TRP A 123 9.48 -21.75 -0.11
CA TRP A 123 10.42 -21.18 0.87
C TRP A 123 11.02 -19.86 0.40
N SER A 124 11.31 -19.75 -0.90
CA SER A 124 12.01 -18.60 -1.49
C SER A 124 11.12 -17.35 -1.52
N LEU A 125 9.79 -17.52 -1.61
CA LEU A 125 8.80 -16.45 -1.57
C LEU A 125 8.79 -15.69 -0.23
N PHE A 126 9.30 -16.30 0.84
CA PHE A 126 9.40 -15.68 2.16
C PHE A 126 10.86 -15.36 2.53
N ALA A 127 11.77 -16.33 2.35
CA ALA A 127 13.17 -16.16 2.75
C ALA A 127 13.87 -15.04 1.97
N VAL A 128 13.69 -14.96 0.64
CA VAL A 128 14.38 -13.97 -0.19
C VAL A 128 13.93 -12.54 0.13
N PRO A 129 12.61 -12.21 0.18
CA PRO A 129 12.17 -10.90 0.66
C PRO A 129 12.66 -10.60 2.08
N GLY A 130 12.66 -11.59 2.97
CA GLY A 130 13.18 -11.44 4.34
C GLY A 130 14.65 -11.03 4.37
N LEU A 131 15.50 -11.65 3.55
CA LEU A 131 16.91 -11.30 3.40
C LEU A 131 17.13 -9.92 2.76
N ILE A 132 16.33 -9.56 1.75
CA ILE A 132 16.37 -8.23 1.14
C ILE A 132 16.03 -7.17 2.19
N VAL A 133 14.96 -7.37 2.97
CA VAL A 133 14.57 -6.45 4.05
C VAL A 133 15.65 -6.38 5.14
N ALA A 134 16.30 -7.51 5.47
CA ALA A 134 17.45 -7.50 6.39
C ALA A 134 18.62 -6.63 5.86
N GLY A 135 18.90 -6.70 4.56
CA GLY A 135 19.86 -5.81 3.91
C GLY A 135 19.45 -4.33 4.00
N ILE A 136 18.17 -4.03 3.81
CA ILE A 136 17.62 -2.67 3.97
C ILE A 136 17.74 -2.20 5.44
N CYS A 137 17.57 -3.08 6.43
CA CYS A 137 17.82 -2.73 7.84
C CYS A 137 19.24 -2.22 8.06
N ILE A 138 20.23 -2.86 7.43
CA ILE A 138 21.64 -2.42 7.52
C ILE A 138 21.79 -1.02 6.91
N LEU A 139 21.17 -0.76 5.76
CA LEU A 139 21.18 0.58 5.16
C LEU A 139 20.54 1.63 6.07
N VAL A 140 19.42 1.29 6.74
CA VAL A 140 18.77 2.19 7.70
C VAL A 140 19.67 2.47 8.91
N LEU A 141 20.48 1.52 9.37
CA LEU A 141 21.45 1.78 10.44
C LEU A 141 22.50 2.81 10.03
N LEU A 142 22.97 2.73 8.78
CA LEU A 142 23.97 3.64 8.21
C LEU A 142 23.45 5.06 7.96
N LEU A 143 22.13 5.25 7.85
CA LEU A 143 21.54 6.59 7.75
C LEU A 143 21.83 7.39 9.02
N GLN A 144 22.32 8.62 8.90
CA GLN A 144 22.55 9.47 10.06
C GLN A 144 21.20 9.82 10.73
N GLU A 145 21.14 9.74 12.06
CA GLU A 145 19.96 10.18 12.80
C GLU A 145 19.92 11.70 12.80
N LYS A 146 19.02 12.28 12.01
CA LYS A 146 18.69 13.70 12.14
C LYS A 146 17.88 13.84 13.44
N ASN A 147 18.20 14.83 14.27
CA ASN A 147 17.42 15.15 15.47
C ASN A 147 16.03 15.63 15.06
N ILE A 148 15.12 14.69 14.86
CA ILE A 148 13.72 14.96 14.55
C ILE A 148 13.02 15.18 15.87
N GLY A 149 12.44 16.37 16.05
CA GLY A 149 11.69 16.71 17.25
C GLY A 149 10.59 15.69 17.51
N ILE A 150 10.63 15.05 18.68
CA ILE A 150 9.60 14.13 19.13
C ILE A 150 8.41 14.98 19.56
N HIS A 151 7.33 14.93 18.77
CA HIS A 151 6.08 15.60 19.10
C HIS A 151 5.20 14.58 19.81
N GLN A 152 5.08 14.71 21.13
CA GLN A 152 4.20 13.84 21.90
C GLN A 152 2.77 14.36 21.76
N ASN A 153 1.96 13.68 20.93
CA ASN A 153 0.55 14.00 20.83
C ASN A 153 -0.21 13.46 22.04
N ASP A 154 -1.09 14.28 22.62
CA ASP A 154 -2.00 13.81 23.66
C ASP A 154 -3.11 12.95 23.03
N MET A 155 -3.20 11.69 23.46
CA MET A 155 -4.22 10.75 23.02
C MET A 155 -5.63 11.31 23.23
N ARG A 156 -5.83 12.15 24.26
CA ARG A 156 -7.12 12.83 24.50
C ARG A 156 -7.46 13.80 23.38
N GLN A 157 -6.50 14.55 22.85
CA GLN A 157 -6.74 15.49 21.75
C GLN A 157 -7.10 14.75 20.45
N THR A 158 -6.43 13.63 20.16
CA THR A 158 -6.77 12.78 19.00
C THR A 158 -8.19 12.22 19.10
N PHE A 159 -8.59 11.73 20.28
CA PHE A 159 -9.97 11.27 20.52
C PHE A 159 -11.00 12.41 20.48
N GLN A 160 -10.63 13.61 20.91
CA GLN A 160 -11.48 14.79 20.80
C GLN A 160 -11.69 15.22 19.34
N LEU A 161 -10.64 15.14 18.51
CA LEU A 161 -10.72 15.37 17.07
C LEU A 161 -11.65 14.36 16.40
N LEU A 162 -11.55 13.07 16.73
CA LEU A 162 -12.44 12.02 16.22
C LEU A 162 -13.92 12.23 16.58
N LYS A 163 -14.22 12.98 17.66
CA LYS A 163 -15.59 13.33 18.05
C LYS A 163 -16.17 14.54 17.29
N LYS A 164 -15.36 15.26 16.51
CA LYS A 164 -15.83 16.40 15.72
C LYS A 164 -16.70 15.91 14.55
N LYS A 165 -17.87 16.53 14.38
CA LYS A 165 -18.86 16.11 13.36
C LYS A 165 -18.30 16.21 11.95
N GLU A 166 -17.48 17.21 11.68
CA GLU A 166 -16.84 17.43 10.38
C GLU A 166 -15.91 16.27 10.00
N ILE A 167 -15.10 15.79 10.96
CA ILE A 167 -14.21 14.64 10.76
C ILE A 167 -15.03 13.37 10.60
N LEU A 168 -16.07 13.20 11.41
CA LEU A 168 -16.93 12.01 11.34
C LEU A 168 -17.65 11.89 9.98
N TYR A 169 -18.12 13.01 9.42
CA TYR A 169 -18.74 13.04 8.09
C TYR A 169 -17.75 12.73 6.96
N MET A 170 -16.47 13.06 7.12
CA MET A 170 -15.42 12.68 6.16
C MET A 170 -14.96 11.22 6.34
N LEU A 171 -15.02 10.71 7.57
CA LEU A 171 -14.53 9.38 7.93
C LEU A 171 -15.35 8.27 7.27
N PHE A 172 -16.69 8.38 7.26
CA PHE A 172 -17.55 7.35 6.69
C PHE A 172 -17.32 7.15 5.17
N PRO A 173 -17.35 8.20 4.33
CA PRO A 173 -16.98 8.09 2.92
C PRO A 173 -15.56 7.56 2.72
N ALA A 174 -14.58 8.02 3.50
CA ALA A 174 -13.20 7.56 3.40
C ALA A 174 -13.07 6.06 3.73
N PHE A 175 -13.78 5.60 4.76
CA PHE A 175 -13.83 4.20 5.17
C PHE A 175 -14.50 3.32 4.11
N ALA A 176 -15.70 3.71 3.64
CA ALA A 176 -16.41 3.00 2.59
C ALA A 176 -15.58 2.94 1.29
N HIS A 177 -14.93 4.04 0.92
CA HIS A 177 -14.00 4.10 -0.21
C HIS A 177 -12.83 3.12 -0.03
N GLY A 178 -12.19 3.11 1.15
CA GLY A 178 -11.13 2.17 1.49
C GLY A 178 -11.59 0.72 1.35
N MET A 179 -12.74 0.37 1.93
CA MET A 179 -13.29 -0.98 1.83
C MET A 179 -13.53 -1.44 0.39
N ILE A 180 -14.12 -0.58 -0.44
CA ILE A 180 -14.39 -0.88 -1.86
C ILE A 180 -13.07 -1.06 -2.61
N LYS A 181 -12.10 -0.17 -2.40
CA LYS A 181 -10.79 -0.21 -3.06
C LYS A 181 -10.04 -1.50 -2.72
N GLU A 182 -9.95 -1.86 -1.44
CA GLU A 182 -9.20 -3.05 -1.00
C GLU A 182 -9.91 -4.34 -1.44
N ASN A 183 -11.24 -4.40 -1.39
CA ASN A 183 -11.99 -5.56 -1.90
C ASN A 183 -11.81 -5.74 -3.41
N LEU A 184 -11.88 -4.64 -4.18
CA LEU A 184 -11.68 -4.71 -5.62
C LEU A 184 -10.26 -5.18 -5.95
N LEU A 185 -9.25 -4.73 -5.20
CA LEU A 185 -7.88 -5.18 -5.41
C LEU A 185 -7.69 -6.66 -5.07
N LEU A 186 -8.33 -7.15 -4.00
CA LEU A 186 -8.24 -8.55 -3.57
C LEU A 186 -8.98 -9.51 -4.51
N TRP A 187 -10.17 -9.14 -4.96
CA TRP A 187 -11.08 -10.03 -5.69
C TRP A 187 -11.14 -9.78 -7.20
N ALA A 188 -10.61 -8.67 -7.71
CA ALA A 188 -10.64 -8.43 -9.16
C ALA A 188 -9.98 -9.58 -9.95
N PRO A 189 -8.77 -10.07 -9.62
CA PRO A 189 -8.17 -11.15 -10.42
C PRO A 189 -9.04 -12.41 -10.48
N THR A 190 -9.65 -12.81 -9.36
CA THR A 190 -10.55 -13.98 -9.28
C THR A 190 -11.88 -13.75 -9.97
N LEU A 191 -12.46 -12.54 -9.87
CA LEU A 191 -13.68 -12.17 -10.60
C LEU A 191 -13.45 -12.18 -12.12
N PHE A 192 -12.31 -11.65 -12.59
CA PHE A 192 -11.98 -11.65 -14.03
C PHE A 192 -11.73 -13.07 -14.56
N LEU A 193 -11.04 -13.92 -13.78
CA LEU A 193 -10.86 -15.34 -14.12
C LEU A 193 -12.20 -16.07 -14.24
N GLY A 194 -13.14 -15.83 -13.31
CA GLY A 194 -14.43 -16.52 -13.28
C GLY A 194 -15.47 -15.99 -14.28
N MET A 195 -15.48 -14.69 -14.60
CA MET A 195 -16.47 -14.11 -15.51
C MET A 195 -16.12 -14.28 -16.99
N TYR A 196 -14.85 -14.42 -17.32
CA TYR A 196 -14.38 -14.36 -18.72
C TYR A 196 -13.68 -15.63 -19.20
N GLU A 197 -13.68 -16.71 -18.41
CA GLU A 197 -13.06 -18.02 -18.74
C GLU A 197 -11.64 -17.89 -19.35
N ILE A 198 -10.87 -16.92 -18.84
CA ILE A 198 -9.61 -16.51 -19.45
C ILE A 198 -8.50 -17.50 -19.07
N ASP A 199 -7.75 -17.97 -20.08
CA ASP A 199 -6.52 -18.75 -19.89
C ASP A 199 -5.50 -18.05 -18.99
N LEU A 200 -4.75 -18.83 -18.21
CA LEU A 200 -3.82 -18.35 -17.17
C LEU A 200 -2.78 -17.32 -17.68
N GLU A 201 -2.44 -17.35 -18.98
CA GLU A 201 -1.53 -16.38 -19.63
C GLU A 201 -2.09 -14.96 -19.69
N ASN A 202 -3.38 -14.81 -20.00
CA ASN A 202 -4.03 -13.51 -20.09
C ASN A 202 -4.33 -12.93 -18.69
N ALA A 203 -4.50 -13.78 -17.67
CA ALA A 203 -4.72 -13.38 -16.28
C ALA A 203 -3.54 -12.61 -15.67
N ALA A 204 -2.30 -12.95 -16.06
CA ALA A 204 -1.10 -12.23 -15.63
C ALA A 204 -1.15 -10.75 -16.04
N LEU A 205 -1.70 -10.44 -17.22
CA LEU A 205 -1.82 -9.08 -17.76
C LEU A 205 -2.68 -8.20 -16.84
N PHE A 206 -3.76 -8.73 -16.26
CA PHE A 206 -4.61 -8.01 -15.30
C PHE A 206 -3.89 -7.74 -13.97
N VAL A 207 -3.10 -8.69 -13.49
CA VAL A 207 -2.32 -8.55 -12.24
C VAL A 207 -1.27 -7.43 -12.38
N PHE A 208 -0.69 -7.25 -13.56
CA PHE A 208 0.24 -6.14 -13.84
C PHE A 208 -0.48 -4.80 -14.09
N MET A 209 -1.65 -4.81 -14.73
CA MET A 209 -2.37 -3.58 -15.08
C MET A 209 -2.72 -2.70 -13.88
N MET A 210 -3.10 -3.28 -12.74
CA MET A 210 -3.44 -2.50 -11.55
C MET A 210 -2.27 -1.64 -11.05
N PRO A 211 -1.11 -2.21 -10.69
CA PRO A 211 0.03 -1.41 -10.23
C PRO A 211 0.63 -0.53 -11.32
N VAL A 212 0.57 -0.91 -12.61
CA VAL A 212 0.92 0.00 -13.72
C VAL A 212 0.05 1.25 -13.69
N THR A 213 -1.25 1.10 -13.47
CA THR A 213 -2.14 2.26 -13.51
C THR A 213 -2.03 3.13 -12.27
N VAL A 214 -1.77 2.52 -11.12
CA VAL A 214 -1.40 3.26 -9.90
C VAL A 214 -0.13 4.09 -10.14
N LEU A 215 0.90 3.49 -10.75
CA LEU A 215 2.14 4.19 -11.09
C LEU A 215 1.89 5.34 -12.06
N LEU A 216 1.15 5.08 -13.15
CA LEU A 216 0.79 6.09 -14.13
C LEU A 216 0.02 7.25 -13.51
N GLY A 217 -0.86 7.00 -12.54
CA GLY A 217 -1.59 8.04 -11.80
C GLY A 217 -0.67 8.94 -10.99
N ARG A 218 0.21 8.32 -10.20
CA ARG A 218 1.16 9.04 -9.35
C ARG A 218 2.16 9.87 -10.15
N VAL A 219 2.62 9.37 -11.30
CA VAL A 219 3.51 10.11 -12.20
C VAL A 219 2.78 11.24 -12.92
N SER A 220 1.50 11.06 -13.29
CA SER A 220 0.72 12.14 -13.92
C SER A 220 0.26 13.23 -12.97
N TYR A 221 0.18 12.95 -11.65
CA TYR A 221 -0.36 13.88 -10.67
C TYR A 221 0.34 15.25 -10.66
N PRO A 222 1.69 15.35 -10.58
CA PRO A 222 2.37 16.64 -10.60
C PRO A 222 2.18 17.43 -11.90
N VAL A 223 1.99 16.74 -13.02
CA VAL A 223 1.72 17.37 -14.32
C VAL A 223 0.31 17.95 -14.34
N ALA A 224 -0.68 17.18 -13.91
CA ALA A 224 -2.08 17.60 -13.83
C ALA A 224 -2.28 18.77 -12.84
N GLU A 225 -1.58 18.74 -11.70
CA GLU A 225 -1.60 19.82 -10.70
C GLU A 225 -1.03 21.13 -11.27
N ARG A 226 0.08 21.07 -12.03
CA ARG A 226 0.65 22.23 -12.73
C ARG A 226 -0.30 22.80 -13.79
N MET A 227 -1.00 21.93 -14.53
CA MET A 227 -2.01 22.34 -15.51
C MET A 227 -3.23 23.01 -14.84
N CYS A 228 -3.55 22.64 -13.61
CA CYS A 228 -4.64 23.23 -12.83
C CYS A 228 -4.23 24.43 -11.98
N SER A 229 -3.02 24.98 -12.17
CA SER A 229 -2.47 26.10 -11.39
C SER A 229 -2.45 25.86 -9.87
N GLY A 230 -2.39 24.59 -9.43
CA GLY A 230 -2.44 24.22 -8.00
C GLY A 230 -3.82 24.28 -7.35
N ASP A 231 -4.91 24.50 -8.10
CA ASP A 231 -6.27 24.44 -7.56
C ASP A 231 -6.71 22.98 -7.39
N GLU A 232 -6.58 22.46 -6.16
CA GLU A 232 -6.95 21.09 -5.77
C GLU A 232 -8.41 20.75 -6.10
N LYS A 233 -9.29 21.75 -6.06
CA LYS A 233 -10.72 21.57 -6.31
C LYS A 233 -10.98 21.31 -7.79
N ARG A 234 -10.34 22.08 -8.67
CA ARG A 234 -10.40 21.86 -10.14
C ARG A 234 -9.77 20.52 -10.52
N LEU A 235 -8.63 20.19 -9.93
CA LEU A 235 -7.94 18.92 -10.19
C LEU A 235 -8.84 17.73 -9.80
N SER A 236 -9.48 17.80 -8.63
CA SER A 236 -10.41 16.78 -8.18
C SER A 236 -11.61 16.64 -9.12
N ILE A 237 -12.23 17.76 -9.55
CA ILE A 237 -13.36 17.75 -10.49
C ILE A 237 -12.97 17.08 -11.83
N ILE A 238 -11.79 17.40 -12.37
CA ILE A 238 -11.28 16.80 -13.60
C ILE A 238 -11.05 15.30 -13.43
N ALA A 239 -10.45 14.89 -12.30
CA ALA A 239 -10.20 13.49 -12.00
C ALA A 239 -11.50 12.68 -11.83
N PHE A 240 -12.50 13.22 -11.13
CA PHE A 240 -13.83 12.62 -11.01
C PHE A 240 -14.56 12.57 -12.35
N GLY A 241 -14.48 13.63 -13.16
CA GLY A 241 -15.04 13.66 -14.51
C GLY A 241 -14.44 12.58 -15.42
N PHE A 242 -13.12 12.39 -15.36
CA PHE A 242 -12.42 11.31 -16.07
C PHE A 242 -12.92 9.95 -15.59
N CYS A 243 -13.01 9.71 -14.27
CA CYS A 243 -13.54 8.45 -13.72
C CYS A 243 -14.96 8.14 -14.20
N ILE A 244 -15.87 9.13 -14.20
CA ILE A 244 -17.25 8.95 -14.67
C ILE A 244 -17.27 8.62 -16.17
N PHE A 245 -16.45 9.31 -16.96
CA PHE A 245 -16.34 9.09 -18.40
C PHE A 245 -15.87 7.67 -18.76
N PHE A 246 -14.96 7.08 -17.99
CA PHE A 246 -14.51 5.70 -18.22
C PHE A 246 -15.42 4.63 -17.60
N ILE A 247 -16.22 4.97 -16.59
CA ILE A 247 -17.19 4.03 -15.99
C ILE A 247 -18.48 3.94 -16.82
N ALA A 248 -18.97 5.05 -17.40
CA ALA A 248 -20.24 5.07 -18.12
C ALA A 248 -20.32 4.05 -19.29
N PRO A 249 -19.26 3.83 -20.11
CA PRO A 249 -19.27 2.82 -21.17
C PRO A 249 -19.30 1.38 -20.67
N PHE A 250 -18.76 1.11 -19.46
CA PHE A 250 -18.72 -0.23 -18.87
C PHE A 250 -20.12 -0.76 -18.53
N PHE A 251 -21.05 0.13 -18.14
CA PHE A 251 -22.43 -0.25 -17.84
C PHE A 251 -23.37 -0.23 -19.05
N LEU A 252 -22.99 0.47 -20.13
CA LEU A 252 -23.85 0.71 -21.28
C LEU A 252 -23.51 -0.17 -22.50
N ALA A 253 -22.32 -0.78 -22.56
CA ALA A 253 -21.90 -1.60 -23.70
C ALA A 253 -21.27 -2.94 -23.24
N ASN A 254 -21.63 -4.03 -23.91
CA ASN A 254 -20.95 -5.33 -23.82
C ASN A 254 -19.53 -5.21 -24.39
N LEU A 255 -18.62 -4.66 -23.60
CA LEU A 255 -17.26 -4.32 -24.02
C LEU A 255 -16.34 -5.55 -23.97
N PRO A 256 -15.41 -5.66 -24.93
CA PRO A 256 -14.37 -6.69 -24.89
C PRO A 256 -13.49 -6.53 -23.65
N VAL A 257 -13.05 -7.66 -23.10
CA VAL A 257 -12.39 -7.80 -21.80
C VAL A 257 -11.22 -6.84 -21.59
N VAL A 258 -10.43 -6.60 -22.64
CA VAL A 258 -9.27 -5.71 -22.62
C VAL A 258 -9.69 -4.25 -22.38
N LEU A 259 -10.81 -3.82 -22.97
CA LEU A 259 -11.35 -2.48 -22.73
C LEU A 259 -11.87 -2.37 -21.29
N ALA A 260 -12.64 -3.35 -20.81
CA ALA A 260 -13.08 -3.41 -19.42
C ALA A 260 -11.91 -3.34 -18.42
N ALA A 261 -10.82 -4.06 -18.68
CA ALA A 261 -9.59 -4.03 -17.89
C ALA A 261 -8.97 -2.63 -17.85
N ILE A 262 -8.85 -1.99 -19.01
CA ILE A 262 -8.26 -0.65 -19.17
C ILE A 262 -9.12 0.40 -18.46
N LEU A 263 -10.45 0.31 -18.57
CA LEU A 263 -11.39 1.22 -17.90
C LEU A 263 -11.31 1.12 -16.37
N LEU A 264 -11.24 -0.11 -15.84
CA LEU A 264 -11.10 -0.37 -14.40
C LEU A 264 -9.74 0.09 -13.86
N ALA A 265 -8.68 -0.17 -14.62
CA ALA A 265 -7.35 0.36 -14.36
C ALA A 265 -7.37 1.90 -14.28
N LEU A 266 -7.87 2.58 -15.32
CA LEU A 266 -7.87 4.04 -15.42
C LEU A 266 -8.69 4.71 -14.31
N ARG A 267 -9.72 4.06 -13.77
CA ARG A 267 -10.45 4.53 -12.58
C ARG A 267 -9.54 4.64 -11.35
N CYS A 268 -8.63 3.70 -11.14
CA CYS A 268 -7.69 3.77 -10.02
C CYS A 268 -6.71 4.96 -10.12
N ARG A 269 -6.59 5.57 -11.31
CA ARG A 269 -5.73 6.72 -11.59
C ARG A 269 -6.25 8.04 -11.00
N GLY A 270 -7.57 8.27 -11.03
CA GLY A 270 -8.19 9.53 -10.64
C GLY A 270 -8.46 9.71 -9.14
N PHE A 271 -8.25 8.66 -8.33
CA PHE A 271 -8.65 8.62 -6.91
C PHE A 271 -7.48 8.67 -5.92
N GLN A 272 -6.24 8.88 -6.39
CA GLN A 272 -5.03 8.84 -5.53
C GLN A 272 -4.27 10.18 -5.44
N SER A 273 -4.92 11.29 -5.78
CA SER A 273 -4.52 12.64 -5.36
C SER A 273 -4.88 12.87 -3.89
#